data_AF-A0A2X3DZ45-F1
#
_entry.id   AF-A0A2X3DZ45-F1
#
_cell.length_a   1.000
_cell.length_b   1.000
_cell.length_c   1.000
_cell.angle_alpha   90.00
_cell.angle_beta   90.00
_cell.angle_gamma   90.00
#
_symmetry.space_group_name_H-M   'P 1'
#
loop_
_entity.id
_entity.type
_entity.pdbx_description
1 polymer ?
#
loop_
_entity_poly.entity_id
_entity_poly.type
_entity_poly.pdbx_seq_one_letter_code
_entity_poly.pdbx_strand_id
1 'polypeptide(L)'
;MPLHPQRIVSMHDLDITIPLIELGAPPIASHGRTRPDGSHYLRSSAQLTGVDFDNSDIRFIGTADIDLEAVAAARPDLIITEPAATCR
;
A
#
# COMPACT_ATOMS: atom_id res chain seq x y z
N MET A 1 17.45 -2.68 8.49
CA MET A 1 16.61 -2.76 7.26
C MET A 1 17.49 -2.98 6.04
N PRO A 2 16.96 -3.52 4.93
CA PRO A 2 17.72 -3.65 3.68
C PRO A 2 18.21 -2.28 3.19
N LEU A 3 19.41 -2.23 2.58
CA LEU A 3 19.92 -1.01 1.96
C LEU A 3 19.21 -0.66 0.65
N HIS A 4 18.74 -1.69 -0.08
CA HIS A 4 18.05 -1.56 -1.37
C HIS A 4 16.82 -2.49 -1.39
N PRO A 5 15.73 -2.14 -0.70
CA PRO A 5 14.54 -2.99 -0.64
C PRO A 5 13.95 -3.20 -2.05
N GLN A 6 13.54 -4.43 -2.35
CA GLN A 6 12.96 -4.84 -3.63
C GLN A 6 11.49 -5.28 -3.48
N ARG A 7 11.02 -5.52 -2.25
CA ARG A 7 9.71 -6.11 -1.94
C ARG A 7 9.06 -5.36 -0.78
N ILE A 8 8.70 -4.10 -1.02
CA ILE A 8 8.13 -3.22 0.00
C ILE A 8 6.62 -3.49 0.15
N VAL A 9 6.16 -3.66 1.39
CA VAL A 9 4.74 -3.56 1.75
C VAL A 9 4.50 -2.21 2.43
N SER A 10 3.51 -1.48 1.94
CA SER A 10 3.10 -0.19 2.49
C SER A 10 1.78 -0.32 3.26
N MET A 11 1.75 0.13 4.52
CA MET A 11 0.56 0.01 5.37
C MET A 11 -0.35 1.24 5.35
N HIS A 12 -0.07 2.25 4.52
CA HIS A 12 -0.97 3.40 4.33
C HIS A 12 -0.91 3.93 2.88
N ASP A 13 -2.07 4.24 2.29
CA ASP A 13 -2.17 4.64 0.89
C ASP A 13 -1.64 6.06 0.67
N LEU A 14 -2.10 7.01 1.49
CA LEU A 14 -1.72 8.42 1.36
C LEU A 14 -0.30 8.71 1.85
N ASP A 15 0.03 8.32 3.08
CA ASP A 15 1.25 8.82 3.75
C ASP A 15 2.51 8.03 3.37
N ILE A 16 2.36 6.86 2.74
CA ILE A 16 3.47 5.95 2.44
C ILE A 16 3.48 5.53 0.97
N THR A 17 2.35 5.03 0.45
CA THR A 17 2.31 4.44 -0.91
C THR A 17 2.55 5.47 -2.00
N ILE A 18 1.91 6.63 -1.92
CA ILE A 18 2.11 7.70 -2.92
C ILE A 18 3.56 8.17 -2.94
N PRO A 19 4.20 8.54 -1.81
CA PRO A 19 5.62 8.90 -1.80
C PRO A 19 6.53 7.80 -2.38
N LEU A 20 6.25 6.52 -2.10
CA LEU A 20 7.01 5.41 -2.66
C LEU A 20 6.89 5.33 -4.19
N ILE A 21 5.68 5.54 -4.74
CA ILE A 21 5.46 5.61 -6.19
C ILE A 21 6.22 6.80 -6.80
N GLU A 22 6.13 7.98 -6.20
CA GLU A 22 6.80 9.20 -6.66
C GLU A 22 8.34 9.09 -6.66
N LEU A 23 8.89 8.33 -5.71
CA LEU A 23 10.34 8.06 -5.61
C LEU A 23 10.81 6.93 -6.55
N GLY A 24 9.92 6.35 -7.36
CA GLY A 24 10.24 5.24 -8.26
C GLY A 24 10.48 3.91 -7.54
N ALA A 25 9.96 3.77 -6.31
CA ALA A 25 10.05 2.57 -5.49
C ALA A 25 8.65 2.02 -5.11
N PRO A 26 7.77 1.74 -6.10
CA PRO A 26 6.41 1.32 -5.83
C PRO A 26 6.37 0.03 -4.98
N PRO A 27 5.49 -0.05 -3.97
CA PRO A 27 5.41 -1.25 -3.14
C PRO A 27 4.80 -2.42 -3.92
N ILE A 28 5.14 -3.65 -3.54
CA ILE A 28 4.53 -4.86 -4.11
C ILE A 28 3.10 -5.11 -3.58
N ALA A 29 2.76 -4.46 -2.47
CA ALA A 29 1.44 -4.55 -1.86
C ALA A 29 1.17 -3.31 -1.00
N SER A 30 -0.09 -2.90 -0.92
CA SER A 30 -0.48 -1.73 -0.17
C SER A 30 -1.86 -1.82 0.46
N HIS A 31 -2.00 -1.19 1.63
CA HIS A 31 -3.29 -0.73 2.13
C HIS A 31 -3.99 0.14 1.08
N GLY A 32 -5.31 0.12 1.06
CA GLY A 32 -6.11 1.02 0.24
C GLY A 32 -7.52 1.17 0.77
N ARG A 33 -8.42 1.62 -0.07
CA ARG A 33 -9.83 1.82 0.27
C ARG A 33 -10.70 0.86 -0.52
N THR A 34 -11.76 0.39 0.12
CA THR A 34 -12.81 -0.40 -0.52
C THR A 34 -14.03 0.47 -0.76
N ARG A 35 -14.51 0.50 -2.01
CA ARG A 35 -15.78 1.14 -2.38
C ARG A 35 -16.97 0.26 -1.98
N PRO A 36 -18.20 0.79 -1.95
CA PRO A 36 -19.41 0.00 -1.68
C PRO A 36 -19.63 -1.18 -2.64
N ASP A 37 -19.10 -1.09 -3.87
CA ASP A 37 -19.17 -2.17 -4.87
C ASP A 37 -18.10 -3.26 -4.68
N GLY A 38 -17.27 -3.14 -3.66
CA GLY A 38 -16.18 -4.08 -3.36
C GLY A 38 -14.89 -3.80 -4.13
N SER A 39 -14.87 -2.85 -5.07
CA SER A 39 -13.62 -2.48 -5.75
C SER A 39 -12.65 -1.77 -4.81
N HIS A 40 -11.37 -2.03 -5.01
CA HIS A 40 -10.30 -1.43 -4.22
C HIS A 40 -9.65 -0.27 -4.97
N TYR A 41 -9.17 0.74 -4.25
CA TYR A 41 -8.38 1.82 -4.84
C TYR A 41 -7.37 2.42 -3.86
N LEU A 42 -6.30 2.99 -4.39
CA LEU A 42 -5.35 3.81 -3.65
C LEU A 42 -5.89 5.25 -3.57
N ARG A 43 -6.25 5.73 -2.36
CA ARG A 43 -6.84 7.07 -2.20
C ARG A 43 -5.93 8.13 -2.81
N SER A 44 -6.48 8.94 -3.71
CA SER A 44 -5.79 10.03 -4.44
C SER A 44 -4.68 9.60 -5.41
N SER A 45 -4.18 8.37 -5.37
CA SER A 45 -3.01 7.94 -6.15
C SER A 45 -3.26 8.02 -7.65
N ALA A 46 -4.37 7.49 -8.16
CA ALA A 46 -4.68 7.54 -9.59
C ALA A 46 -4.63 8.97 -10.17
N GLN A 47 -5.07 9.96 -9.39
CA GLN A 47 -5.05 11.37 -9.79
C GLN A 47 -3.66 12.00 -9.71
N LEU A 48 -2.84 11.60 -8.73
CA LEU A 48 -1.54 12.23 -8.46
C LEU A 48 -0.38 11.57 -9.20
N THR A 49 -0.43 10.25 -9.39
CA THR A 49 0.67 9.43 -9.91
C THR A 49 0.27 8.64 -11.16
N GLY A 50 -1.03 8.53 -11.45
CA GLY A 50 -1.54 7.65 -12.51
C GLY A 50 -1.58 6.17 -12.13
N VAL A 51 -1.23 5.80 -10.91
CA VAL A 51 -1.15 4.40 -10.43
C VAL A 51 -2.31 4.09 -9.48
N ASP A 52 -2.98 2.96 -9.72
CA ASP A 52 -4.00 2.37 -8.86
C ASP A 52 -3.89 0.82 -8.90
N PHE A 53 -4.71 0.11 -8.13
CA PHE A 53 -4.70 -1.36 -8.11
C PHE A 53 -5.14 -2.00 -9.44
N ASP A 54 -5.99 -1.34 -10.21
CA ASP A 54 -6.55 -1.90 -11.46
C ASP A 54 -5.59 -1.80 -12.66
N ASN A 55 -4.52 -1.00 -12.52
CA ASN A 55 -3.55 -0.75 -13.59
C ASN A 55 -2.10 -1.02 -13.18
N SER A 56 -1.88 -1.69 -12.05
CA SER A 56 -0.55 -2.02 -11.53
C SER A 56 -0.49 -3.41 -10.90
N ASP A 57 0.73 -3.87 -10.61
CA ASP A 57 0.97 -5.15 -9.90
C ASP A 57 0.89 -5.01 -8.37
N ILE A 58 0.48 -3.85 -7.85
CA ILE A 58 0.37 -3.60 -6.41
C ILE A 58 -0.80 -4.42 -5.88
N ARG A 59 -0.55 -5.31 -4.92
CA ARG A 59 -1.61 -6.09 -4.28
C ARG A 59 -2.32 -5.30 -3.18
N PHE A 60 -3.64 -5.26 -3.22
CA PHE A 60 -4.45 -4.78 -2.09
C PHE A 60 -4.32 -5.73 -0.87
N ILE A 61 -4.03 -5.19 0.31
CA ILE A 61 -3.89 -5.97 1.56
C ILE A 61 -4.85 -5.56 2.68
N GLY A 62 -5.78 -4.63 2.44
CA GLY A 62 -6.77 -4.23 3.45
C GLY A 62 -7.07 -2.74 3.49
N THR A 63 -8.09 -2.39 4.28
CA THR A 63 -8.54 -1.00 4.51
C THR A 63 -8.57 -0.68 5.99
N ALA A 64 -9.49 -1.28 6.75
CA ALA A 64 -9.57 -1.09 8.20
C ALA A 64 -8.66 -2.11 8.91
N ASP A 65 -8.87 -3.39 8.59
CA ASP A 65 -7.99 -4.47 9.01
C ASP A 65 -7.05 -4.84 7.87
N ILE A 66 -5.78 -5.07 8.22
CA ILE A 66 -4.77 -5.57 7.29
C ILE A 66 -4.82 -7.10 7.28
N ASP A 67 -4.90 -7.67 6.08
CA ASP A 67 -4.75 -9.11 5.86
C ASP A 67 -3.27 -9.49 6.04
N LEU A 68 -2.93 -9.93 7.26
CA LEU A 68 -1.58 -10.35 7.62
C LEU A 68 -1.11 -11.57 6.82
N GLU A 69 -2.02 -12.44 6.39
CA GLU A 69 -1.69 -13.60 5.55
C GLU A 69 -1.32 -13.16 4.13
N ALA A 70 -2.03 -12.18 3.57
CA ALA A 70 -1.66 -11.57 2.29
C ALA A 70 -0.30 -10.88 2.36
N VAL A 71 0.01 -10.21 3.48
CA VAL A 71 1.32 -9.59 3.73
C VAL A 71 2.41 -10.66 3.81
N ALA A 72 2.20 -11.73 4.58
CA ALA A 72 3.17 -12.82 4.69
C ALA A 72 3.39 -13.53 3.33
N ALA A 73 2.31 -13.78 2.58
CA ALA A 73 2.35 -14.39 1.25
C ALA A 73 3.10 -13.53 0.22
N ALA A 74 3.08 -12.20 0.38
CA ALA A 74 3.84 -11.27 -0.44
C ALA A 74 5.36 -11.39 -0.24
N ARG A 75 5.82 -12.02 0.85
CA ARG A 75 7.25 -12.18 1.21
C ARG A 75 8.00 -10.85 1.11
N PRO A 76 7.63 -9.82 1.91
CA PRO A 76 8.31 -8.54 1.88
C PRO A 76 9.71 -8.62 2.46
N ASP A 77 10.59 -7.74 2.00
CA ASP A 77 11.89 -7.47 2.62
C ASP A 77 11.89 -6.17 3.46
N LEU A 78 10.85 -5.36 3.32
CA LEU A 78 10.58 -4.16 4.10
C LEU A 78 9.07 -3.95 4.26
N ILE A 79 8.64 -3.66 5.49
CA ILE A 79 7.27 -3.22 5.80
C ILE A 79 7.37 -1.81 6.40
N ILE A 80 6.61 -0.85 5.85
CA ILE A 80 6.56 0.52 6.36
C ILE A 80 5.15 0.79 6.87
N THR A 81 5.05 1.28 8.10
CA THR A 81 3.78 1.62 8.77
C THR A 81 3.89 2.96 9.47
N GLU A 82 2.73 3.55 9.77
CA GLU A 82 2.58 4.73 10.61
C GLU A 82 2.10 4.35 12.02
N PRO A 83 2.31 5.21 13.04
CA PRO A 83 1.68 5.03 14.34
C PRO A 83 0.16 4.97 14.19
N ALA A 84 -0.50 4.12 15.00
CA ALA A 84 -1.96 4.06 15.00
C ALA A 84 -2.54 5.46 15.21
N ALA A 85 -3.48 5.87 14.36
CA ALA A 85 -4.26 7.08 14.56
C ALA A 85 -4.89 6.99 15.96
N THR A 86 -4.42 7.80 16.90
CA THR A 86 -4.99 7.85 18.24
C THR A 86 -6.43 8.30 18.07
N CYS A 87 -7.39 7.51 18.55
CA CYS A 87 -8.78 7.95 18.64
C CYS A 87 -8.78 9.24 19.49
N ARG A 88 -9.04 10.38 18.86
CA ARG A 88 -9.32 11.63 19.57
C ARG A 88 -10.79 11.69 19.93
#